data_AF-H2BXN6-F1
#
_entry.id   AF-H2BXN6-F1
#
_cell.length_a   1.000
_cell.length_b   1.000
_cell.length_c   1.000
_cell.angle_alpha   90.00
_cell.angle_beta   90.00
_cell.angle_gamma   90.00
#
_symmetry.space_group_name_H-M   'P 1'
#
loop_
_entity.id
_entity.type
_entity.pdbx_description
1 polymer ?
#
loop_
_entity_poly.entity_id
_entity_poly.type
_entity_poly.pdbx_seq_one_letter_code
_entity_poly.pdbx_strand_id
1 'polypeptide(L)'
;MKNLKAKNQDTFQNQLKKFKMLIVGSKMAKFSSILLICISFILMFYSEKNMIVIISLVIGSAVLVVYIFKFLLLKNIDQKSYTQMSLTSSISKFRAYVTQRKKFELLYISIWALSLTPFLSSYLGSGLEAIMAALIFITITAVLGMLGFIKAEKELKTLEAKI
;
A
#
# COMPACT_ATOMS: atom_id res chain seq x y z
N MET A 1 -7.87 -32.48 29.82
CA MET A 1 -7.87 -32.31 28.34
C MET A 1 -8.81 -31.21 27.81
N LYS A 2 -9.93 -30.85 28.46
CA LYS A 2 -10.83 -29.76 27.97
C LYS A 2 -10.18 -28.36 27.91
N ASN A 3 -9.31 -27.99 28.85
CA ASN A 3 -8.68 -26.66 28.89
C ASN A 3 -7.63 -26.40 27.79
N LEU A 4 -6.98 -27.44 27.25
CA LEU A 4 -5.97 -27.29 26.19
C LEU A 4 -6.61 -26.98 24.83
N LYS A 5 -7.78 -27.57 24.52
CA LYS A 5 -8.53 -27.28 23.29
C LYS A 5 -9.09 -25.86 23.29
N ALA A 6 -9.64 -25.40 24.41
CA ALA A 6 -10.14 -24.02 24.55
C ALA A 6 -9.01 -22.99 24.39
N LYS A 7 -7.87 -23.20 25.06
CA LYS A 7 -6.69 -22.32 24.96
C LYS A 7 -6.11 -22.26 23.54
N ASN A 8 -6.07 -23.38 22.81
CA ASN A 8 -5.65 -23.40 21.41
C ASN A 8 -6.66 -22.74 20.46
N GLN A 9 -7.97 -22.89 20.70
CA GLN A 9 -9.00 -22.19 19.91
C GLN A 9 -8.94 -20.67 20.09
N ASP A 10 -8.77 -20.18 21.32
CA ASP A 10 -8.61 -18.74 21.59
C ASP A 10 -7.34 -18.18 20.94
N THR A 11 -6.26 -18.96 20.92
CA THR A 11 -5.00 -18.58 20.29
C THR A 11 -5.15 -18.49 18.76
N PHE A 12 -5.80 -19.48 18.14
CA PHE A 12 -6.05 -19.51 16.70
C PHE A 12 -6.98 -18.37 16.25
N GLN A 13 -8.09 -18.13 16.95
CA GLN A 13 -9.02 -17.05 16.62
C GLN A 13 -8.35 -15.67 16.72
N ASN A 14 -7.49 -15.47 17.71
CA ASN A 14 -6.76 -14.22 17.87
C ASN A 14 -5.70 -14.02 16.77
N GLN A 15 -4.98 -15.08 16.39
CA GLN A 15 -4.06 -15.06 15.24
C GLN A 15 -4.79 -14.73 13.94
N LEU A 16 -5.93 -15.37 13.69
CA LEU A 16 -6.78 -15.13 12.53
C LEU A 16 -7.28 -13.67 12.50
N LYS A 17 -7.71 -13.12 13.64
CA LYS A 17 -8.16 -11.73 13.74
C LYS A 17 -7.05 -10.74 13.38
N LYS A 18 -5.85 -10.92 13.94
CA LYS A 18 -4.67 -10.11 13.63
C LYS A 18 -4.27 -10.22 12.16
N PHE A 19 -4.26 -11.43 11.60
CA PHE A 19 -3.97 -11.66 10.20
C PHE A 19 -4.99 -10.96 9.28
N LYS A 20 -6.28 -11.03 9.60
CA LYS A 20 -7.34 -10.29 8.91
C LYS A 20 -7.12 -8.77 8.95
N MET A 21 -6.69 -8.22 10.09
CA MET A 21 -6.35 -6.79 10.18
C MET A 21 -5.20 -6.40 9.24
N LEU A 22 -4.16 -7.23 9.12
CA LEU A 22 -3.05 -7.00 8.18
C LEU A 22 -3.53 -7.03 6.71
N ILE A 23 -4.43 -7.97 6.38
CA ILE A 23 -5.08 -8.03 5.06
C ILE A 23 -5.88 -6.75 4.79
N VAL A 24 -6.66 -6.27 5.77
CA VAL A 24 -7.43 -5.03 5.65
C VAL A 24 -6.50 -3.84 5.39
N GLY A 25 -5.39 -3.71 6.13
CA GLY A 25 -4.40 -2.67 5.87
C GLY A 25 -3.84 -2.70 4.45
N SER A 26 -3.63 -3.90 3.89
CA SER A 26 -3.20 -4.05 2.49
C SER A 26 -4.30 -3.65 1.49
N LYS A 27 -5.57 -3.96 1.77
CA LYS A 27 -6.71 -3.51 0.96
C LYS A 27 -6.86 -1.98 1.00
N MET A 28 -6.64 -1.35 2.16
CA MET A 28 -6.66 0.11 2.29
C MET A 28 -5.56 0.78 1.47
N ALA A 29 -4.37 0.19 1.38
CA ALA A 29 -3.32 0.70 0.50
C ALA A 29 -3.73 0.66 -0.98
N LYS A 30 -4.36 -0.43 -1.42
CA LYS A 30 -4.94 -0.52 -2.77
C LYS A 30 -5.97 0.58 -3.01
N PHE A 31 -6.88 0.78 -2.05
CA PHE A 31 -7.90 1.82 -2.14
C PHE A 31 -7.28 3.23 -2.20
N SER A 32 -6.26 3.49 -1.40
CA SER A 32 -5.51 4.74 -1.44
C SER A 32 -4.88 4.98 -2.82
N SER A 33 -4.24 3.97 -3.44
CA SER A 33 -3.70 4.12 -4.79
C SER A 33 -4.79 4.39 -5.84
N ILE A 34 -5.98 3.82 -5.69
CA ILE A 34 -7.13 4.13 -6.56
C ILE A 34 -7.59 5.58 -6.36
N LEU A 35 -7.65 6.06 -5.12
CA LEU A 35 -7.97 7.47 -4.85
C LEU A 35 -6.96 8.43 -5.47
N LEU A 36 -5.66 8.11 -5.42
CA LEU A 36 -4.63 8.92 -6.06
C LEU A 36 -4.81 8.99 -7.59
N ILE A 37 -5.20 7.88 -8.23
CA ILE A 37 -5.57 7.86 -9.65
C ILE A 37 -6.78 8.76 -9.91
N CYS A 38 -7.83 8.67 -9.09
CA CYS A 38 -9.00 9.54 -9.22
C CYS A 38 -8.63 11.02 -9.07
N ILE A 39 -7.76 11.36 -8.13
CA ILE A 39 -7.23 12.73 -7.97
C ILE A 39 -6.52 13.15 -9.25
N SER A 40 -5.64 12.32 -9.82
CA SER A 40 -4.98 12.62 -11.09
C SER A 40 -5.98 12.91 -12.21
N PHE A 41 -7.07 12.15 -12.33
CA PHE A 41 -8.12 12.42 -13.31
C PHE A 41 -8.87 13.74 -13.07
N ILE A 42 -9.18 14.06 -11.81
CA ILE A 42 -9.80 15.35 -11.45
C ILE A 42 -8.86 16.50 -11.87
N LEU A 43 -7.57 16.40 -11.56
CA LEU A 43 -6.58 17.43 -11.92
C LEU A 43 -6.40 17.58 -13.43
N MET A 44 -6.48 16.47 -14.19
CA MET A 44 -6.49 16.50 -15.65
C MET A 44 -7.70 17.29 -16.18
N PHE A 45 -8.89 17.07 -15.62
CA PHE A 45 -10.11 17.79 -15.99
C PHE A 45 -10.04 19.30 -15.68
N TYR A 46 -9.30 19.71 -14.64
CA TYR A 46 -9.05 21.14 -14.41
C TYR A 46 -8.01 21.75 -15.36
N SER A 47 -7.22 20.91 -16.05
CA SER A 47 -6.07 21.32 -16.84
C SER A 47 -6.25 21.05 -18.34
N GLU A 48 -7.49 21.03 -18.84
CA GLU A 48 -7.83 20.55 -20.20
C GLU A 48 -7.03 21.24 -21.32
N LYS A 49 -6.55 22.46 -21.09
CA LYS A 49 -5.78 23.25 -22.06
C LYS A 49 -4.26 23.04 -21.96
N ASN A 50 -3.76 22.33 -20.95
CA ASN A 50 -2.34 22.11 -20.69
C ASN A 50 -1.97 20.64 -20.95
N MET A 51 -1.58 20.34 -22.19
CA MET A 51 -1.21 18.98 -22.62
C MET A 51 -0.04 18.39 -21.82
N ILE A 52 0.91 19.22 -21.37
CA ILE A 52 2.05 18.76 -20.57
C ILE A 52 1.56 18.20 -19.23
N VAL A 53 0.62 18.91 -18.59
CA VAL A 53 -0.01 18.47 -17.33
C VAL A 53 -0.79 17.18 -17.55
N ILE A 54 -1.60 17.11 -18.59
CA ILE A 54 -2.41 15.93 -18.93
C ILE A 54 -1.50 14.71 -19.13
N ILE A 55 -0.48 14.81 -19.98
CA ILE A 55 0.45 13.70 -20.27
C ILE A 55 1.15 13.24 -19.00
N SER A 56 1.64 14.18 -18.19
CA SER A 56 2.31 13.87 -16.92
C SER A 56 1.39 13.08 -15.97
N LEU A 57 0.16 13.55 -15.77
CA LEU A 57 -0.83 12.89 -14.89
C LEU A 57 -1.28 11.52 -15.42
N VAL A 58 -1.35 11.34 -16.74
CA VAL A 58 -1.61 10.02 -17.37
C VAL A 58 -0.47 9.05 -17.06
N ILE A 59 0.78 9.47 -17.19
CA ILE A 59 1.96 8.65 -16.84
C ILE A 59 1.91 8.28 -15.36
N GLY A 60 1.66 9.24 -14.48
CA GLY A 60 1.53 8.99 -13.04
C GLY A 60 0.43 7.99 -12.70
N SER A 61 -0.72 8.13 -13.34
CA SER A 61 -1.86 7.21 -13.17
C SER A 61 -1.52 5.81 -13.67
N ALA A 62 -0.89 5.68 -14.83
CA ALA A 62 -0.45 4.40 -15.39
C ALA A 62 0.55 3.69 -14.46
N VAL A 63 1.47 4.43 -13.86
CA VAL A 63 2.43 3.91 -12.88
C VAL A 63 1.70 3.35 -11.65
N LEU A 64 0.70 4.07 -11.12
CA LEU A 64 -0.11 3.55 -10.01
C LEU A 64 -0.95 2.33 -10.41
N VAL A 65 -1.47 2.27 -11.63
CA VAL A 65 -2.17 1.08 -12.15
C VAL A 65 -1.23 -0.12 -12.14
N VAL A 66 -0.01 0.03 -12.66
CA VAL A 66 1.02 -1.02 -12.62
C VAL A 66 1.35 -1.42 -11.19
N TYR A 67 1.48 -0.45 -10.27
CA TYR A 67 1.71 -0.71 -8.86
C TYR A 67 0.62 -1.58 -8.24
N ILE A 68 -0.65 -1.22 -8.49
CA ILE A 68 -1.81 -1.96 -7.99
C ILE A 68 -1.78 -3.41 -8.49
N PHE A 69 -1.60 -3.61 -9.79
CA PHE A 69 -1.66 -4.95 -10.38
C PHE A 69 -0.46 -5.82 -10.01
N LYS A 70 0.75 -5.26 -9.91
CA LYS A 70 1.95 -6.05 -9.59
C LYS A 70 2.17 -6.27 -8.10
N PHE A 71 1.84 -5.29 -7.25
CA PHE A 71 2.29 -5.29 -5.85
C PHE A 71 1.19 -5.16 -4.80
N LEU A 72 -0.04 -4.77 -5.17
CA LEU A 72 -1.16 -4.63 -4.20
C LEU A 72 -2.24 -5.71 -4.32
N LEU A 73 -2.11 -6.61 -5.30
CA LEU A 73 -3.05 -7.73 -5.47
C LEU A 73 -2.72 -8.89 -4.53
N LEU A 74 -3.67 -9.23 -3.67
CA LEU A 74 -3.60 -10.36 -2.73
C LEU A 74 -3.99 -11.71 -3.39
N LYS A 75 -3.69 -11.91 -4.69
CA LYS A 75 -4.22 -13.02 -5.51
C LYS A 75 -3.93 -14.42 -4.94
N ASN A 76 -2.79 -14.60 -4.26
CA ASN A 76 -2.31 -15.92 -3.83
C ASN A 76 -2.39 -16.15 -2.31
N ILE A 77 -3.09 -15.28 -1.57
CA ILE A 77 -3.17 -15.31 -0.11
C ILE A 77 -4.60 -15.65 0.28
N ASP A 78 -4.79 -16.78 0.96
CA ASP A 78 -6.12 -17.20 1.41
C ASP A 78 -6.65 -16.22 2.45
N GLN A 79 -7.72 -15.53 2.09
CA GLN A 79 -8.35 -14.52 2.95
C GLN A 79 -9.26 -15.13 4.01
N LYS A 80 -9.57 -16.43 3.88
CA LYS A 80 -10.36 -17.23 4.82
C LYS A 80 -9.58 -18.51 5.14
N SER A 81 -8.81 -18.48 6.24
CA SER A 81 -8.11 -19.67 6.73
C SER A 81 -9.03 -20.44 7.69
N TYR A 82 -9.32 -21.70 7.38
CA TYR A 82 -10.21 -22.56 8.20
C TYR A 82 -9.44 -23.54 9.08
N THR A 83 -8.13 -23.69 8.84
CA THR A 83 -7.23 -24.58 9.60
C THR A 83 -5.93 -23.86 9.97
N GLN A 84 -5.25 -24.35 11.01
CA GLN A 84 -3.97 -23.78 11.46
C GLN A 84 -2.90 -23.85 10.35
N MET A 85 -2.83 -24.97 9.61
CA MET A 85 -1.92 -25.12 8.47
C MET A 85 -2.23 -24.16 7.30
N SER A 86 -3.51 -23.86 7.04
CA SER A 86 -3.87 -22.85 6.03
C SER A 86 -3.50 -21.43 6.46
N LEU A 87 -3.61 -21.13 7.77
CA LEU A 87 -3.26 -19.83 8.34
C LEU A 87 -1.75 -19.61 8.30
N THR A 88 -0.95 -20.62 8.65
CA THR A 88 0.51 -20.55 8.65
C THR A 88 1.07 -20.34 7.24
N SER A 89 0.54 -21.08 6.26
CA SER A 89 0.85 -20.87 4.83
C SER A 89 0.49 -19.45 4.38
N SER A 90 -0.69 -18.95 4.79
CA SER A 90 -1.15 -17.59 4.43
C SER A 90 -0.28 -16.49 5.04
N ILE A 91 0.15 -16.66 6.30
CA ILE A 91 1.08 -15.74 6.98
C ILE A 91 2.42 -15.69 6.23
N SER A 92 2.98 -16.85 5.86
CA SER A 92 4.24 -16.93 5.12
C SER A 92 4.16 -16.23 3.75
N LYS A 93 3.10 -16.53 2.98
CA LYS A 93 2.85 -15.86 1.69
C LYS A 93 2.64 -14.35 1.85
N PHE A 94 1.94 -13.94 2.90
CA PHE A 94 1.73 -12.52 3.20
C PHE A 94 3.03 -11.81 3.60
N ARG A 95 3.93 -12.48 4.34
CA ARG A 95 5.25 -11.94 4.64
C ARG A 95 6.06 -11.68 3.37
N ALA A 96 6.12 -12.64 2.46
CA ALA A 96 6.79 -12.47 1.17
C ALA A 96 6.19 -11.30 0.37
N TYR A 97 4.86 -11.20 0.34
CA TYR A 97 4.13 -10.08 -0.26
C TYR A 97 4.50 -8.72 0.36
N VAL A 98 4.52 -8.60 1.69
CA VAL A 98 4.88 -7.35 2.39
C VAL A 98 6.33 -6.95 2.10
N THR A 99 7.26 -7.90 2.13
CA THR A 99 8.68 -7.65 1.82
C THR A 99 8.88 -7.17 0.39
N GLN A 100 8.17 -7.77 -0.57
CA GLN A 100 8.23 -7.33 -1.96
C GLN A 100 7.66 -5.92 -2.11
N ARG A 101 6.47 -5.66 -1.56
CA ARG A 101 5.83 -4.34 -1.61
C ARG A 101 6.70 -3.23 -1.01
N LYS A 102 7.33 -3.48 0.14
CA LYS A 102 8.23 -2.53 0.82
C LYS A 102 9.36 -2.01 -0.08
N LYS A 103 9.91 -2.87 -0.94
CA LYS A 103 11.00 -2.48 -1.86
C LYS A 103 10.57 -1.51 -2.95
N PHE A 104 9.31 -1.59 -3.37
CA PHE A 104 8.82 -0.86 -4.54
C PHE A 104 7.87 0.29 -4.18
N GLU A 105 7.26 0.30 -3.00
CA GLU A 105 6.27 1.32 -2.61
C GLU A 105 6.77 2.75 -2.83
N LEU A 106 7.97 3.06 -2.33
CA LEU A 106 8.55 4.40 -2.47
C LEU A 106 8.75 4.78 -3.94
N LEU A 107 9.28 3.88 -4.77
CA LEU A 107 9.53 4.13 -6.18
C LEU A 107 8.24 4.54 -6.92
N TYR A 108 7.16 3.77 -6.76
CA TYR A 108 5.91 4.03 -7.45
C TYR A 108 5.22 5.31 -6.94
N ILE A 109 5.25 5.56 -5.62
CA ILE A 109 4.71 6.80 -5.04
C ILE A 109 5.53 8.02 -5.46
N SER A 110 6.87 7.91 -5.53
CA SER A 110 7.73 9.00 -5.98
C SER A 110 7.49 9.37 -7.44
N ILE A 111 7.37 8.37 -8.33
CA ILE A 111 7.08 8.64 -9.74
C ILE A 111 5.71 9.32 -9.89
N TRP A 112 4.69 8.86 -9.16
CA TRP A 112 3.38 9.52 -9.16
C TRP A 112 3.45 10.95 -8.60
N ALA A 113 4.15 11.18 -7.49
CA ALA A 113 4.27 12.51 -6.90
C ALA A 113 5.01 13.49 -7.83
N LEU A 114 6.07 13.04 -8.50
CA LEU A 114 6.77 13.84 -9.52
C LEU A 114 5.87 14.15 -10.73
N SER A 115 4.96 13.25 -11.07
CA SER A 115 4.00 13.49 -12.15
C SER A 115 3.02 14.65 -11.86
N LEU A 116 2.85 15.03 -10.58
CA LEU A 116 2.06 16.19 -10.17
C LEU A 116 2.82 17.51 -10.36
N THR A 117 4.14 17.49 -10.54
CA THR A 117 4.95 18.70 -10.58
C THR A 117 4.48 19.68 -11.66
N PRO A 118 4.22 19.28 -12.92
CA PRO A 118 3.72 20.21 -13.93
C PRO A 118 2.39 20.89 -13.54
N PHE A 119 1.47 20.14 -12.90
CA PHE A 119 0.21 20.70 -12.40
C PHE A 119 0.47 21.72 -11.29
N LEU A 120 1.26 21.33 -10.29
CA LEU A 120 1.60 22.20 -9.16
C LEU A 120 2.33 23.47 -9.61
N SER A 121 3.24 23.37 -10.59
CA SER A 121 3.95 24.53 -11.15
C SER A 121 2.99 25.50 -11.84
N SER A 122 1.97 24.99 -12.52
CA SER A 122 0.96 25.84 -13.16
C SER A 122 0.10 26.60 -12.15
N TYR A 123 -0.11 26.05 -10.96
CA TYR A 123 -0.92 26.66 -9.90
C TYR A 123 -0.10 27.60 -9.00
N LEU A 124 1.10 27.19 -8.62
CA LEU A 124 1.98 27.95 -7.71
C LEU A 124 2.79 29.04 -8.45
N GLY A 125 2.85 29.01 -9.78
CA GLY A 125 3.64 29.95 -10.58
C GLY A 125 5.16 29.73 -10.48
N SER A 126 5.62 28.74 -9.70
CA SER A 126 7.03 28.41 -9.50
C SER A 126 7.28 26.91 -9.63
N GLY A 127 8.22 26.54 -10.52
CA GLY A 127 8.69 25.17 -10.67
C GLY A 127 9.37 24.64 -9.41
N LEU A 128 10.13 25.51 -8.72
CA LEU A 128 10.85 25.13 -7.50
C LEU A 128 9.89 24.81 -6.35
N GLU A 129 8.84 25.61 -6.15
CA GLU A 129 7.85 25.36 -5.10
C GLU A 129 7.08 24.06 -5.34
N ALA A 130 6.73 23.78 -6.60
CA ALA A 130 6.08 22.54 -7.00
C ALA A 130 6.95 21.30 -6.74
N ILE A 131 8.25 21.38 -7.04
CA ILE A 131 9.20 20.31 -6.74
C ILE A 131 9.34 20.12 -5.23
N MET A 132 9.47 21.21 -4.47
CA MET A 132 9.55 21.15 -3.00
C MET A 132 8.31 20.51 -2.38
N ALA A 133 7.11 20.88 -2.85
CA ALA A 133 5.86 20.27 -2.41
C ALA A 133 5.82 18.75 -2.71
N ALA A 134 6.25 18.34 -3.89
CA ALA A 134 6.35 16.92 -4.26
C ALA A 134 7.35 16.17 -3.36
N LEU A 135 8.52 16.75 -3.08
CA LEU A 135 9.54 16.16 -2.21
C LEU A 135 9.06 16.02 -0.75
N ILE A 136 8.37 17.04 -0.23
CA ILE A 136 7.76 16.99 1.09
C ILE A 136 6.73 15.85 1.15
N PHE A 137 5.86 15.74 0.14
CA PHE A 137 4.88 14.67 0.05
C PHE A 137 5.54 13.27 0.01
N ILE A 138 6.58 13.09 -0.82
CA ILE A 138 7.34 11.85 -0.90
C ILE A 138 7.97 11.50 0.45
N THR A 139 8.55 12.48 1.14
CA THR A 139 9.19 12.26 2.44
C THR A 139 8.19 11.82 3.49
N ILE A 140 7.04 12.50 3.59
CA ILE A 140 5.97 12.15 4.54
C ILE A 140 5.45 10.75 4.25
N THR A 141 5.15 10.44 2.99
CA THR A 141 4.66 9.11 2.59
C THR A 141 5.69 8.01 2.82
N ALA A 142 6.98 8.28 2.60
CA ALA A 142 8.07 7.35 2.89
C ALA A 142 8.14 6.99 4.37
N VAL A 143 8.09 7.99 5.25
CA VAL A 143 8.13 7.80 6.71
C VAL A 143 6.91 7.02 7.19
N LEU A 144 5.71 7.42 6.77
CA LEU A 144 4.47 6.73 7.13
C LEU A 144 4.44 5.29 6.61
N GLY A 145 4.87 5.08 5.37
CA GLY A 145 5.00 3.75 4.77
C GLY A 145 5.96 2.88 5.57
N MET A 146 7.15 3.40 5.90
CA MET A 146 8.15 2.68 6.69
C MET A 146 7.61 2.28 8.07
N LEU A 147 6.94 3.18 8.78
CA LEU A 147 6.30 2.88 10.06
C LEU A 147 5.23 1.80 9.92
N GLY A 148 4.42 1.86 8.86
CA GLY A 148 3.44 0.84 8.53
C GLY A 148 4.07 -0.54 8.30
N PHE A 149 5.16 -0.60 7.53
CA PHE A 149 5.90 -1.83 7.27
C PHE A 149 6.56 -2.40 8.53
N ILE A 150 7.17 -1.56 9.37
CA ILE A 150 7.74 -2.00 10.65
C ILE A 150 6.66 -2.61 11.55
N LYS A 151 5.49 -1.97 11.63
CA LYS A 151 4.37 -2.50 12.41
C LYS A 151 3.88 -3.84 11.86
N ALA A 152 3.74 -3.96 10.54
CA ALA A 152 3.32 -5.21 9.90
C ALA A 152 4.34 -6.34 10.11
N GLU A 153 5.64 -6.07 9.97
CA GLU A 153 6.71 -7.04 10.23
C GLU A 153 6.71 -7.50 11.70
N LYS A 154 6.51 -6.59 12.66
CA LYS A 154 6.40 -6.95 14.08
C LYS A 154 5.21 -7.87 14.33
N GLU A 155 4.03 -7.52 13.81
CA GLU A 155 2.84 -8.36 13.97
C GLU A 155 3.04 -9.74 13.31
N LEU A 156 3.63 -9.81 12.12
CA LEU A 156 3.92 -11.08 11.45
C LEU A 156 4.88 -11.95 12.26
N LYS A 157 5.96 -11.39 12.82
CA LYS A 157 6.86 -12.14 13.70
C LYS A 157 6.14 -12.68 14.93
N THR A 158 5.24 -11.90 15.53
CA THR A 158 4.45 -12.39 16.68
C THR A 158 3.45 -13.47 16.32
N LEU A 159 2.94 -13.46 15.08
CA LEU A 159 2.06 -14.50 14.57
C LEU A 159 2.85 -15.79 14.31
N GLU A 160 4.03 -15.69 13.70
CA GLU A 160 4.92 -16.82 13.43
C GLU A 160 5.47 -17.47 14.71
N ALA A 161 5.82 -16.69 15.73
CA ALA A 161 6.34 -17.23 17.00
C ALA A 161 5.29 -18.00 17.84
N LYS A 162 4.01 -17.91 17.46
CA LYS A 162 2.87 -18.58 18.13
C LYS A 162 2.31 -19.75 17.31
N ILE A 163 2.95 -20.06 16.18
CA ILE A 163 2.66 -21.24 15.34
C ILE A 163 3.43 -22.42 15.93
#